data_AF-A0A0G8U1U8-F1
#
_entry.id   AF-A0A0G8U1U8-F1
#
_cell.length_a   1.000
_cell.length_b   1.000
_cell.length_c   1.000
_cell.angle_alpha   90.00
_cell.angle_beta   90.00
_cell.angle_gamma   90.00
#
_symmetry.space_group_name_H-M   'P 1'
#
loop_
_entity.id
_entity.type
_entity.pdbx_description
1 polymer ?
#
loop_
_entity_poly.entity_id
_entity_poly.type
_entity_poly.pdbx_seq_one_letter_code
_entity_poly.pdbx_strand_id
1 'polypeptide(L)'
;MKLTCFAISIALSTPTYAAEIASCSNPAGKGYYAETGIITAKDSGWNDERITGGLTKLSKQGDDYDLIYVDVRQEIVSAREEGARIMLLSRGISSLSVLVVYPGKTAEVYTFLKTSSGKLEYIHTLSRAGDEVLITKASVMRGECRYINFDAI
;
A
#
# COMPACT_ATOMS: atom_id res chain seq x y z
N MET A 1 -59.14 -23.93 -8.24
CA MET A 1 -57.68 -24.02 -8.01
C MET A 1 -57.01 -22.86 -8.72
N LYS A 2 -56.51 -21.86 -7.98
CA LYS A 2 -55.76 -20.73 -8.54
C LYS A 2 -54.27 -21.05 -8.40
N LEU A 3 -53.59 -21.25 -9.54
CA LEU A 3 -52.15 -21.47 -9.61
C LEU A 3 -51.46 -20.11 -9.42
N THR A 4 -50.84 -19.89 -8.28
CA THR A 4 -49.97 -18.73 -8.02
C THR A 4 -48.57 -19.07 -8.56
N CYS A 5 -48.18 -18.47 -9.70
CA CYS A 5 -46.80 -18.52 -10.19
C CYS A 5 -45.91 -17.65 -9.30
N PHE A 6 -45.07 -18.30 -8.48
CA PHE A 6 -44.02 -17.65 -7.72
C PHE A 6 -42.80 -17.48 -8.63
N ALA A 7 -42.59 -16.29 -9.20
CA ALA A 7 -41.41 -15.98 -9.99
C ALA A 7 -40.21 -15.75 -9.05
N ILE A 8 -39.28 -16.72 -9.02
CA ILE A 8 -38.02 -16.62 -8.27
C ILE A 8 -37.05 -15.78 -9.12
N SER A 9 -36.83 -14.52 -8.72
CA SER A 9 -35.77 -13.68 -9.27
C SER A 9 -34.42 -14.12 -8.70
N ILE A 10 -33.67 -14.92 -9.47
CA ILE A 10 -32.27 -15.23 -9.19
C ILE A 10 -31.45 -13.97 -9.45
N ALA A 11 -31.02 -13.27 -8.40
CA ALA A 11 -30.05 -12.21 -8.50
C ALA A 11 -28.69 -12.81 -8.89
N LEU A 12 -28.28 -12.59 -10.14
CA LEU A 12 -26.93 -12.90 -10.63
C LEU A 12 -25.93 -12.00 -9.92
N SER A 13 -25.36 -12.47 -8.81
CA SER A 13 -24.20 -11.83 -8.19
C SER A 13 -22.96 -12.17 -9.02
N THR A 14 -22.54 -11.25 -9.90
CA THR A 14 -21.26 -11.37 -10.59
C THR A 14 -20.13 -11.24 -9.58
N PRO A 15 -19.22 -12.23 -9.43
CA PRO A 15 -18.08 -12.09 -8.56
C PRO A 15 -17.18 -10.95 -9.07
N THR A 16 -17.02 -9.91 -8.26
CA THR A 16 -16.04 -8.85 -8.51
C THR A 16 -14.67 -9.34 -8.02
N TYR A 17 -13.87 -9.89 -8.94
CA TYR A 17 -12.49 -10.27 -8.63
C TYR A 17 -11.65 -9.03 -8.39
N ALA A 18 -10.83 -9.05 -7.34
CA ALA A 18 -9.84 -8.00 -7.12
C ALA A 18 -8.79 -8.05 -8.23
N ALA A 19 -8.58 -6.94 -8.92
CA ALA A 19 -7.54 -6.80 -9.93
C ALA A 19 -6.21 -6.50 -9.23
N GLU A 20 -5.19 -7.33 -9.45
CA GLU A 20 -3.83 -7.02 -9.01
C GLU A 20 -3.20 -5.96 -9.96
N ILE A 21 -2.84 -4.80 -9.41
CA ILE A 21 -2.24 -3.70 -10.16
C ILE A 21 -0.71 -3.81 -10.15
N ALA A 22 -0.10 -4.12 -9.01
CA ALA A 22 1.34 -4.21 -8.90
C ALA A 22 1.78 -5.25 -7.86
N SER A 23 2.96 -5.84 -8.07
CA SER A 23 3.62 -6.71 -7.10
C SER A 23 5.09 -6.39 -7.04
N CYS A 24 5.53 -5.91 -5.87
CA CYS A 24 6.86 -5.36 -5.64
C CYS A 24 7.47 -5.91 -4.34
N SER A 25 8.77 -5.74 -4.18
CA SER A 25 9.50 -6.28 -3.03
C SER A 25 10.78 -5.51 -2.71
N ASN A 26 11.35 -5.86 -1.55
CA ASN A 26 12.68 -5.47 -1.11
C ASN A 26 12.97 -3.95 -1.16
N PRO A 27 12.10 -3.09 -0.59
CA PRO A 27 12.39 -1.67 -0.54
C PRO A 27 13.61 -1.40 0.35
N ALA A 28 14.47 -0.48 -0.10
CA ALA A 28 15.60 0.04 0.65
C ALA A 28 15.77 1.55 0.41
N GLY A 29 16.28 2.26 1.41
CA GLY A 29 16.50 3.71 1.33
C GLY A 29 16.95 4.29 2.65
N LYS A 30 16.43 5.47 2.99
CA LYS A 30 16.81 6.21 4.20
C LYS A 30 15.57 6.54 5.04
N GLY A 31 15.74 6.45 6.35
CA GLY A 31 14.78 6.92 7.34
C GLY A 31 15.41 7.96 8.27
N TYR A 32 14.66 9.00 8.60
CA TYR A 32 14.99 9.95 9.66
C TYR A 32 14.20 9.61 10.92
N TYR A 33 14.91 9.36 12.01
CA TYR A 33 14.35 9.05 13.33
C TYR A 33 14.48 10.29 14.21
N ALA A 34 13.34 10.88 14.60
CA ALA A 34 13.35 12.11 15.40
C ALA A 34 13.72 11.79 16.86
N GLU A 35 14.48 12.66 17.52
CA GLU A 35 14.74 12.60 18.96
C GLU A 35 13.46 12.96 19.73
N THR A 36 12.58 11.98 19.90
CA THR A 36 11.31 12.11 20.61
C THR A 36 10.83 10.76 21.10
N GLY A 37 9.98 10.75 22.13
CA GLY A 37 9.46 9.54 22.76
C GLY A 37 10.59 8.66 23.29
N ILE A 38 10.75 7.47 22.70
CA ILE A 38 11.78 6.49 23.10
C ILE A 38 13.12 6.66 22.37
N ILE A 39 13.19 7.52 21.35
CA ILE A 39 14.41 7.74 20.57
C ILE A 39 15.26 8.82 21.26
N THR A 40 16.48 8.46 21.66
CA THR A 40 17.42 9.38 22.31
C THR A 40 18.28 10.12 21.29
N ALA A 41 18.97 11.20 21.70
CA ALA A 41 19.89 11.95 20.83
C ALA A 41 20.86 11.05 20.05
N LYS A 42 21.41 10.03 20.71
CA LYS A 42 22.40 9.11 20.12
C LYS A 42 21.80 8.18 19.05
N ASP A 43 20.49 7.93 19.14
CA ASP A 43 19.74 7.00 18.26
C ASP A 43 18.96 7.77 17.17
N SER A 44 18.94 9.10 17.27
CA SER A 44 18.27 9.99 16.32
C SER A 44 19.12 10.24 15.06
N GLY A 45 18.46 10.65 13.98
CA GLY A 45 19.11 11.03 12.74
C GLY A 45 18.79 10.13 11.55
N TRP A 46 19.59 10.29 10.49
CA TRP A 46 19.43 9.57 9.23
C TRP A 46 20.09 8.19 9.30
N ASN A 47 19.31 7.15 9.06
CA ASN A 47 19.76 5.76 9.04
C ASN A 47 19.36 5.06 7.74
N ASP A 48 20.11 4.03 7.38
CA ASP A 48 19.70 3.09 6.34
C ASP A 48 18.46 2.32 6.79
N GLU A 49 17.48 2.21 5.89
CA GLU A 49 16.24 1.48 6.13
C GLU A 49 16.01 0.48 5.00
N ARG A 50 15.61 -0.74 5.37
CA ARG A 50 15.33 -1.82 4.42
C ARG A 50 14.28 -2.76 4.97
N ILE A 51 13.35 -3.19 4.11
CA ILE A 51 12.41 -4.26 4.41
C ILE A 51 12.81 -5.49 3.59
N THR A 52 13.39 -6.50 4.24
CA THR A 52 13.91 -7.70 3.56
C THR A 52 12.82 -8.74 3.44
N GLY A 53 12.60 -9.28 2.24
CA GLY A 53 11.55 -10.29 2.04
C GLY A 53 10.13 -9.71 2.12
N GLY A 54 10.00 -8.40 2.33
CA GLY A 54 8.72 -7.71 2.27
C GLY A 54 8.17 -7.79 0.85
N LEU A 55 6.94 -8.28 0.76
CA LEU A 55 6.11 -8.20 -0.44
C LEU A 55 5.16 -7.02 -0.27
N THR A 56 4.96 -6.26 -1.34
CA THR A 56 3.96 -5.19 -1.40
C THR A 56 3.17 -5.37 -2.68
N LYS A 57 1.86 -5.52 -2.57
CA LYS A 57 0.94 -5.61 -3.70
C LYS A 57 -0.06 -4.48 -3.64
N LEU A 58 -0.29 -3.83 -4.76
CA LEU A 58 -1.44 -2.95 -4.94
C LEU A 58 -2.52 -3.73 -5.68
N SER A 59 -3.74 -3.67 -5.16
CA SER A 59 -4.91 -4.27 -5.79
C SER A 59 -6.09 -3.30 -5.79
N LYS A 60 -7.07 -3.57 -6.63
CA LYS A 60 -8.31 -2.80 -6.70
C LYS A 60 -9.52 -3.75 -6.76
N GLN A 61 -10.55 -3.46 -5.97
CA GLN A 61 -11.83 -4.15 -6.01
C GLN A 61 -12.94 -3.12 -6.18
N GLY A 62 -13.58 -3.11 -7.36
CA GLY A 62 -14.49 -2.02 -7.72
C GLY A 62 -13.73 -0.69 -7.78
N ASP A 63 -14.13 0.27 -6.96
CA ASP A 63 -13.48 1.58 -6.83
C ASP A 63 -12.48 1.65 -5.68
N ASP A 64 -12.41 0.61 -4.84
CA ASP A 64 -11.56 0.59 -3.66
C ASP A 64 -10.18 0.03 -3.97
N TYR A 65 -9.13 0.76 -3.56
CA TYR A 65 -7.76 0.26 -3.59
C TYR A 65 -7.39 -0.42 -2.28
N ASP A 66 -6.64 -1.51 -2.36
CA ASP A 66 -6.03 -2.15 -1.19
C ASP A 66 -4.53 -2.36 -1.38
N LEU A 67 -3.77 -2.21 -0.30
CA LEU A 67 -2.35 -2.49 -0.25
C LEU A 67 -2.13 -3.73 0.62
N ILE A 68 -1.63 -4.79 0.01
CA ILE A 68 -1.38 -6.06 0.69
C ILE A 68 0.12 -6.18 0.90
N TYR A 69 0.55 -6.42 2.13
CA TYR A 69 1.96 -6.63 2.44
C TYR A 69 2.20 -7.81 3.38
N VAL A 70 3.45 -8.29 3.41
CA VAL A 70 3.88 -9.30 4.38
C VAL A 70 4.50 -8.58 5.58
N ASP A 71 3.95 -8.80 6.77
CA ASP A 71 4.43 -8.19 7.99
C ASP A 71 5.65 -8.93 8.61
N VAL A 72 6.12 -8.43 9.75
CA VAL A 72 7.24 -9.05 10.48
C VAL A 72 6.93 -10.44 11.04
N ARG A 73 5.66 -10.82 11.13
CA ARG A 73 5.18 -12.15 11.54
C ARG A 73 4.98 -13.09 10.35
N GLN A 74 5.33 -12.65 9.13
CA GLN A 74 5.11 -13.38 7.88
C GLN A 74 3.63 -13.57 7.53
N GLU A 75 2.75 -12.76 8.11
CA GLU A 75 1.33 -12.76 7.77
C GLU A 75 1.08 -11.87 6.56
N ILE A 76 0.14 -12.27 5.71
CA ILE A 76 -0.36 -11.43 4.61
C ILE A 76 -1.40 -10.50 5.21
N VAL A 77 -1.13 -9.19 5.15
CA VAL A 77 -1.92 -8.15 5.79
C VAL A 77 -2.50 -7.22 4.74
N SER A 78 -3.80 -6.89 4.89
CA SER A 78 -4.48 -5.84 4.13
C SER A 78 -4.41 -4.52 4.91
N ALA A 79 -3.85 -3.49 4.29
CA ALA A 79 -3.82 -2.14 4.85
C ALA A 79 -5.24 -1.64 5.19
N ARG A 80 -6.22 -1.93 4.32
CA ARG A 80 -7.63 -1.58 4.59
C ARG A 80 -8.19 -2.28 5.81
N GLU A 81 -7.93 -3.57 5.98
CA GLU A 81 -8.38 -4.33 7.15
C GLU A 81 -7.74 -3.83 8.45
N GLU A 82 -6.53 -3.27 8.37
CA GLU A 82 -5.86 -2.56 9.48
C GLU A 82 -6.33 -1.11 9.68
N GLY A 83 -7.36 -0.69 8.94
CA GLY A 83 -8.02 0.61 9.09
C GLY A 83 -7.44 1.73 8.23
N ALA A 84 -6.61 1.41 7.23
CA ALA A 84 -6.13 2.40 6.27
C ALA A 84 -7.26 2.90 5.36
N ARG A 85 -7.18 4.19 5.03
CA ARG A 85 -7.90 4.78 3.90
C ARG A 85 -6.93 4.92 2.74
N ILE A 86 -7.29 4.38 1.58
CA ILE A 86 -6.43 4.39 0.40
C ILE A 86 -7.11 5.18 -0.72
N MET A 87 -6.38 6.11 -1.33
CA MET A 87 -6.87 6.93 -2.42
C MET A 87 -5.84 7.05 -3.54
N LEU A 88 -6.30 7.10 -4.78
CA LEU A 88 -5.46 7.41 -5.94
C LEU A 88 -4.99 8.87 -5.80
N LEU A 89 -3.68 9.06 -5.72
CA LEU A 89 -3.05 10.37 -5.56
C LEU A 89 -2.64 10.96 -6.91
N SER A 90 -2.09 10.14 -7.81
CA SER A 90 -1.76 10.57 -9.17
C SER A 90 -1.78 9.40 -10.17
N ARG A 91 -2.01 9.71 -11.44
CA ARG A 91 -1.96 8.76 -12.55
C ARG A 91 -1.31 9.40 -13.77
N GLY A 92 -0.39 8.68 -14.38
CA GLY A 92 0.20 8.96 -15.68
C GLY A 92 0.19 7.70 -16.55
N ILE A 93 0.80 7.79 -17.73
CA ILE A 93 0.87 6.67 -18.69
C ILE A 93 1.75 5.54 -18.13
N SER A 94 2.84 5.89 -17.44
CA SER A 94 3.85 4.95 -16.95
C SER A 94 4.12 5.09 -15.45
N SER A 95 3.20 5.74 -14.73
CA SER A 95 3.28 5.92 -13.29
C SER A 95 1.90 6.05 -12.66
N LEU A 96 1.78 5.62 -11.42
CA LEU A 96 0.62 5.91 -10.57
C LEU A 96 1.10 6.06 -9.13
N SER A 97 0.36 6.79 -8.31
CA SER A 97 0.60 6.82 -6.88
C SER A 97 -0.69 6.68 -6.10
N VAL A 98 -0.60 6.01 -4.96
CA VAL A 98 -1.69 5.93 -3.98
C VAL A 98 -1.21 6.51 -2.66
N LEU A 99 -2.10 7.23 -1.99
CA LEU A 99 -1.94 7.70 -0.63
C LEU A 99 -2.67 6.72 0.30
N VAL A 100 -1.94 6.17 1.27
CA VAL A 100 -2.43 5.26 2.32
C VAL A 100 -2.36 6.02 3.63
N VAL A 101 -3.50 6.21 4.29
CA VAL A 101 -3.59 6.96 5.55
C VAL A 101 -4.14 6.06 6.64
N TYR A 102 -3.36 5.87 7.69
CA TYR A 102 -3.79 5.34 8.97
C TYR A 102 -4.03 6.53 9.92
N PRO A 103 -5.30 6.94 10.15
CA PRO A 103 -5.61 8.13 10.93
C PRO A 103 -4.94 8.09 12.31
N GLY A 104 -4.34 9.21 12.73
CA GLY A 104 -3.64 9.33 14.01
C GLY A 104 -2.25 8.67 14.07
N LYS A 105 -1.82 7.93 13.04
CA LYS A 105 -0.60 7.11 13.07
C LYS A 105 0.40 7.41 11.97
N THR A 106 0.01 7.23 10.71
CA THR A 106 0.97 7.22 9.59
C THR A 106 0.27 7.58 8.29
N ALA A 107 0.93 8.36 7.45
CA ALA A 107 0.58 8.54 6.05
C ALA A 107 1.72 8.03 5.17
N GLU A 108 1.38 7.26 4.15
CA GLU A 108 2.32 6.61 3.25
C GLU A 108 1.92 6.89 1.81
N VAL A 109 2.89 7.15 0.95
CA VAL A 109 2.69 7.28 -0.50
C VAL A 109 3.45 6.17 -1.18
N TYR A 110 2.73 5.37 -1.95
CA TYR A 110 3.31 4.33 -2.80
C TYR A 110 3.18 4.79 -4.25
N THR A 111 4.32 5.09 -4.88
CA THR A 111 4.40 5.45 -6.29
C THR A 111 4.96 4.28 -7.07
N PHE A 112 4.19 3.74 -8.01
CA PHE A 112 4.59 2.65 -8.90
C PHE A 112 4.91 3.25 -10.27
N LEU A 113 6.07 2.93 -10.84
CA LEU A 113 6.51 3.53 -12.10
C LEU A 113 7.35 2.59 -12.96
N LYS A 114 7.34 2.89 -14.26
CA LYS A 114 8.31 2.38 -15.22
C LYS A 114 9.35 3.47 -15.49
N THR A 115 10.61 3.18 -15.23
CA THR A 115 11.72 4.11 -15.48
C THR A 115 11.99 4.26 -16.98
N SER A 116 12.79 5.27 -17.36
CA SER A 116 13.22 5.48 -18.75
C SER A 116 14.02 4.30 -19.32
N SER A 117 14.68 3.52 -18.47
CA SER A 117 15.37 2.28 -18.85
C SER A 117 14.46 1.07 -18.98
N GLY A 118 13.16 1.22 -18.73
CA GLY A 118 12.15 0.17 -18.81
C GLY A 118 12.00 -0.68 -17.54
N LYS A 119 12.77 -0.41 -16.48
CA LYS A 119 12.63 -1.11 -15.19
C LYS A 119 11.34 -0.71 -14.48
N LEU A 120 10.73 -1.66 -13.78
CA LEU A 120 9.57 -1.42 -12.93
C LEU A 120 10.03 -1.31 -11.48
N GLU A 121 9.70 -0.19 -10.85
CA GLU A 121 10.07 0.08 -9.47
C GLU A 121 8.90 0.75 -8.74
N TYR A 122 9.00 0.77 -7.41
CA TYR A 122 8.15 1.61 -6.62
C TYR A 122 8.95 2.43 -5.62
N ILE A 123 8.40 3.60 -5.29
CA ILE A 123 8.90 4.49 -4.26
C ILE A 123 7.88 4.49 -3.13
N HIS A 124 8.35 4.18 -1.93
CA HIS A 124 7.57 4.26 -0.69
C HIS A 124 8.07 5.44 0.12
N THR A 125 7.21 6.44 0.30
CA THR A 125 7.43 7.55 1.23
C THR A 125 6.53 7.37 2.43
N LEU A 126 7.09 7.49 3.63
CA LEU A 126 6.36 7.30 4.88
C LEU A 126 6.56 8.53 5.76
N SER A 127 5.46 8.98 6.36
CA SER A 127 5.43 9.95 7.45
C SER A 127 4.67 9.33 8.63
N ARG A 128 5.41 8.96 9.67
CA ARG A 128 4.87 8.35 10.89
C ARG A 128 5.06 9.32 12.04
N ALA A 129 3.96 9.84 12.52
CA ALA A 129 3.90 10.79 13.63
C ALA A 129 2.50 10.74 14.27
N GLY A 130 2.41 11.14 15.53
CA GLY A 130 1.18 11.12 16.30
C GLY A 130 1.33 10.36 17.61
N ASP A 131 0.35 10.51 18.49
CA ASP A 131 0.42 9.93 19.85
C ASP A 131 0.21 8.41 19.86
N GLU A 132 -0.32 7.84 18.76
CA GLU A 132 -0.58 6.40 18.62
C GLU A 132 0.62 5.60 18.06
N VAL A 133 1.78 6.23 17.88
CA VAL A 133 2.99 5.58 17.37
C VAL A 133 4.17 5.76 18.33
N LEU A 134 4.90 4.68 18.59
CA LEU A 134 6.04 4.69 19.52
C LEU A 134 7.27 5.43 18.97
N ILE A 135 7.45 5.41 17.65
CA ILE A 135 8.63 5.97 16.97
C ILE A 135 8.14 6.93 15.89
N THR A 136 8.44 8.21 16.10
CA THR A 136 8.23 9.25 15.08
C THR A 136 9.36 9.16 14.05
N LYS A 137 9.02 8.98 12.79
CA LYS A 137 9.99 8.88 11.70
C LYS A 137 9.41 9.29 10.35
N ALA A 138 10.30 9.65 9.44
CA ALA A 138 9.99 9.77 8.02
C ALA A 138 10.94 8.91 7.21
N SER A 139 10.50 8.29 6.11
CA SER A 139 11.41 7.53 5.26
C SER A 139 11.06 7.63 3.78
N VAL A 140 12.07 7.40 2.94
CA VAL A 140 11.93 7.24 1.50
C VAL A 140 12.72 6.00 1.09
N MET A 141 12.04 5.05 0.48
CA MET A 141 12.61 3.79 0.03
C MET A 141 12.23 3.50 -1.42
N ARG A 142 13.11 2.80 -2.13
CA ARG A 142 12.86 2.26 -3.47
C ARG A 142 12.86 0.75 -3.43
N GLY A 143 11.87 0.10 -4.00
CA GLY A 143 11.86 -1.34 -4.23
C GLY A 143 11.61 -1.69 -5.70
N GLU A 144 11.71 -2.98 -6.01
CA GLU A 144 11.60 -3.49 -7.38
C GLU A 144 10.24 -4.13 -7.59
N CYS A 145 9.65 -3.95 -8.78
CA CYS A 145 8.37 -4.54 -9.11
C CYS A 145 8.54 -5.66 -10.14
N ARG A 146 7.93 -6.81 -9.86
CA ARG A 146 7.85 -7.93 -10.81
C ARG A 146 6.95 -7.59 -11.99
N TYR A 147 5.84 -6.91 -11.71
CA TYR A 147 4.92 -6.37 -12.73
C TYR A 147 4.21 -5.14 -12.20
N ILE A 148 3.73 -4.30 -13.14
CA ILE A 148 2.79 -3.21 -12.91
C ILE A 148 1.82 -3.19 -14.10
N ASN A 149 0.52 -3.23 -13.83
CA ASN A 149 -0.54 -3.13 -14.82
C ASN A 149 -1.19 -1.74 -14.72
N PHE A 150 -0.72 -0.79 -15.55
CA PHE A 150 -1.23 0.59 -15.56
C PHE A 150 -2.66 0.72 -16.12
N ASP A 151 -3.17 -0.34 -16.77
CA ASP A 151 -4.52 -0.37 -17.36
C ASP A 151 -5.58 -0.84 -16.37
N ALA A 152 -5.18 -1.46 -15.25
CA ALA A 152 -6.07 -1.98 -14.21
C ALA A 152 -6.49 -0.93 -13.14
N ILE A 153 -6.22 0.36 -13.40
CA ILE A 153 -6.49 1.49 -12.48
C ILE A 153 -7.88 2.07 -12.71
#